data_AF-A0A662BT97-F1
#
_entry.id   AF-A0A662BT97-F1
#
_cell.length_a   1.000
_cell.length_b   1.000
_cell.length_c   1.000
_cell.angle_alpha   90.00
_cell.angle_beta   90.00
_cell.angle_gamma   90.00
#
_symmetry.space_group_name_H-M   'P 1'
#
loop_
_entity.id
_entity.type
_entity.pdbx_description
1 polymer ?
#
loop_
_entity_poly.entity_id
_entity_poly.type
_entity_poly.pdbx_seq_one_letter_code
_entity_poly.pdbx_strand_id
1 'polypeptide(L)'
;MGVIYFGDIDEDAVTNGSETVAFSELIRDRGGYRYLEGLGTRPSVYYLPPVNRQFPVDRGYESIDEDIKERYKDTPYIKDRG
;
A
#
# COMPACT_ATOMS: atom_id res chain seq x y z
N MET A 1 -8.59 -10.31 9.85
CA MET A 1 -8.90 -9.00 10.46
C MET A 1 -7.57 -8.40 10.91
N GLY A 2 -7.24 -7.16 10.57
CA GLY A 2 -5.95 -6.55 10.95
C GLY A 2 -5.08 -6.00 9.80
N VAL A 3 -5.69 -5.31 8.82
CA VAL A 3 -4.95 -4.67 7.71
C VAL A 3 -4.35 -3.32 8.15
N ILE A 4 -5.03 -2.64 9.07
CA ILE A 4 -4.64 -1.33 9.57
C ILE A 4 -3.86 -1.52 10.88
N TYR A 5 -2.66 -0.96 10.92
CA TYR A 5 -1.85 -0.85 12.13
C TYR A 5 -1.98 0.58 12.66
N PHE A 6 -2.27 0.73 13.95
CA PHE A 6 -2.33 2.01 14.65
C PHE A 6 -1.41 1.99 15.85
N GLY A 7 -0.82 3.13 16.19
CA GLY A 7 0.09 3.23 17.32
C GLY A 7 0.77 4.59 17.39
N ASP A 8 1.87 4.64 18.12
CA ASP A 8 2.64 5.85 18.37
C ASP A 8 4.02 5.74 17.72
N ILE A 9 4.42 6.82 17.05
CA ILE A 9 5.73 6.92 16.39
C ILE A 9 6.86 7.13 17.41
N ASP A 10 6.57 7.80 18.54
CA ASP A 10 7.57 8.08 19.58
C ASP A 10 7.85 6.83 20.43
N GLU A 11 6.84 5.97 20.63
CA GLU A 11 7.00 4.66 21.28
C GLU A 11 7.51 3.57 20.33
N ASP A 12 7.63 3.87 19.03
CA ASP A 12 7.99 2.94 17.95
C ASP A 12 7.16 1.65 17.94
N ALA A 13 5.86 1.73 18.26
CA ALA A 13 5.00 0.55 18.41
C ALA A 13 3.67 0.73 17.69
N VAL A 14 3.30 -0.25 16.86
CA VAL A 14 2.00 -0.28 16.15
C VAL A 14 1.32 -1.63 16.25
N THR A 15 -0.02 -1.62 16.34
CA THR A 15 -0.84 -2.84 16.48
C THR A 15 -2.00 -2.86 15.50
N ASN A 16 -2.35 -4.06 15.01
CA ASN A 16 -3.56 -4.31 14.22
C ASN A 16 -4.65 -5.06 15.01
N GLY A 17 -4.48 -5.16 16.33
CA GLY A 17 -5.34 -5.91 17.24
C GLY A 17 -5.04 -7.41 17.36
N SER A 18 -4.20 -7.97 16.47
CA SER A 18 -3.74 -9.36 16.54
C SER A 18 -2.25 -9.46 16.87
N GLU A 19 -1.44 -8.54 16.34
CA GLU A 19 -0.01 -8.44 16.64
C GLU A 19 0.36 -6.99 16.96
N THR A 20 1.47 -6.83 17.67
CA THR A 20 2.13 -5.54 17.91
C THR A 20 3.57 -5.68 17.44
N VAL A 21 4.01 -4.75 16.60
CA VAL A 21 5.34 -4.76 15.97
C VAL A 21 5.97 -3.38 16.07
N ALA A 22 7.30 -3.33 15.94
CA ALA A 22 8.00 -2.06 15.86
C ALA A 22 7.67 -1.34 14.55
N PHE A 23 7.33 -0.06 14.63
CA PHE A 23 6.96 0.73 13.44
C PHE A 23 8.14 0.86 12.47
N SER A 24 9.31 1.18 13.00
CA SER A 24 10.55 1.35 12.24
C SER A 24 10.93 0.09 11.47
N GLU A 25 10.81 -1.09 12.10
CA GLU A 25 11.06 -2.38 11.46
C GLU A 25 10.01 -2.71 10.40
N LEU A 26 8.73 -2.50 10.71
CA LEU A 26 7.64 -2.76 9.77
C LEU A 26 7.80 -1.97 8.46
N ILE A 27 8.11 -0.68 8.55
CA ILE A 27 8.29 0.18 7.38
C ILE A 27 9.56 -0.19 6.61
N ARG A 28 10.68 -0.41 7.31
CA ARG A 28 11.95 -0.79 6.69
C ARG A 28 11.85 -2.12 5.95
N ASP A 29 11.30 -3.14 6.60
CA ASP A 29 11.37 -4.52 6.12
C ASP A 29 10.27 -4.82 5.10
N ARG A 30 9.13 -4.12 5.16
CA ARG A 30 8.02 -4.27 4.19
C ARG A 30 7.96 -3.18 3.15
N GLY A 31 8.91 -2.25 3.09
CA GLY A 31 8.96 -1.19 2.09
C GLY A 31 7.78 -0.22 2.18
N GLY A 32 7.43 0.19 3.40
CA GLY A 32 6.35 1.13 3.65
C GLY A 32 6.63 2.50 3.03
N TYR A 33 5.62 3.14 2.45
CA TYR A 33 5.76 4.42 1.74
C TYR A 33 4.65 5.40 2.09
N ARG A 34 4.92 6.69 1.87
CA ARG A 34 3.91 7.76 1.97
C ARG A 34 3.39 8.14 0.60
N TYR A 35 2.07 8.25 0.47
CA TYR A 35 1.46 8.65 -0.79
C TYR A 35 1.81 10.11 -1.10
N LEU A 36 2.37 10.35 -2.29
CA LEU A 36 2.79 11.68 -2.78
C LEU A 36 3.76 12.41 -1.85
N GLU A 37 4.73 11.70 -1.28
CA GLU A 37 5.71 12.25 -0.32
C GLU A 37 6.43 13.51 -0.82
N GLY A 38 6.69 13.62 -2.13
CA GLY A 38 7.34 14.78 -2.75
C GLY A 38 6.59 16.11 -2.60
N LEU A 39 5.31 16.09 -2.22
CA LEU A 39 4.53 17.31 -1.94
C LEU A 39 4.86 17.94 -0.58
N GLY A 40 5.60 17.26 0.30
CA GLY A 40 6.02 17.82 1.60
C GLY A 40 4.91 17.92 2.65
N THR A 41 3.75 17.30 2.42
CA THR A 41 2.61 17.29 3.36
C THR A 41 2.84 16.46 4.62
N ARG A 42 3.88 15.61 4.60
CA ARG A 42 4.31 14.74 5.72
C ARG A 42 3.14 14.00 6.37
N PRO A 43 2.37 13.18 5.62
CA PRO A 43 1.26 12.44 6.21
C PRO A 43 1.76 11.45 7.26
N SER A 44 0.96 11.24 8.31
CA SER A 44 1.23 10.24 9.36
C SER A 44 0.84 8.81 8.94
N VAL A 45 0.27 8.66 7.74
CA VAL A 45 -0.20 7.37 7.21
C VAL A 45 0.84 6.80 6.26
N TYR A 46 1.21 5.54 6.50
CA TYR A 46 2.11 4.76 5.68
C TYR A 46 1.33 3.61 5.03
N TYR A 47 1.60 3.37 3.75
CA TYR A 47 1.04 2.26 3.00
C TYR A 47 2.07 1.15 2.87
N LEU A 48 1.64 -0.09 3.10
CA LEU A 48 2.46 -1.27 2.85
C LEU A 48 2.16 -1.81 1.46
N PRO A 49 3.18 -2.12 0.64
CA PRO A 49 2.98 -2.79 -0.63
C PRO A 49 2.39 -4.19 -0.39
N PRO A 50 1.56 -4.68 -1.32
CA PRO A 50 1.02 -6.03 -1.23
C PRO A 50 2.15 -7.06 -1.38
N VAL A 51 2.28 -7.94 -0.38
CA VAL A 51 3.23 -9.06 -0.39
C VAL A 51 2.47 -10.38 -0.56
N ASN A 52 3.14 -11.42 -1.09
CA ASN A 52 2.60 -12.78 -1.20
C ASN A 52 1.20 -12.87 -1.84
N ARG A 53 1.01 -12.18 -2.97
CA ARG A 53 -0.26 -12.22 -3.71
C ARG A 53 -0.62 -13.66 -4.07
N GLN A 54 -1.73 -14.15 -3.55
CA GLN A 54 -2.25 -15.49 -3.89
C GLN A 54 -2.75 -15.57 -5.34
N PHE A 55 -3.09 -14.42 -5.95
CA PHE A 55 -3.60 -14.32 -7.31
C PHE A 55 -2.86 -13.23 -8.09
N PRO A 56 -2.68 -13.39 -9.42
CA PRO A 56 -2.16 -12.33 -10.27
C PRO A 56 -3.02 -11.07 -10.15
N VAL A 57 -2.38 -9.90 -10.26
CA VAL A 57 -3.10 -8.61 -10.20
C VAL A 57 -4.15 -8.54 -11.31
N ASP A 58 -3.83 -9.12 -12.47
CA ASP A 58 -4.67 -9.17 -13.67
C ASP A 58 -6.08 -9.69 -13.40
N ARG A 59 -6.21 -10.63 -12.45
CA ARG A 59 -7.51 -11.19 -12.08
C ARG A 59 -8.46 -10.14 -11.50
N GLY A 60 -7.93 -9.12 -10.81
CA GLY A 60 -8.72 -8.00 -10.29
C GLY A 60 -9.29 -7.08 -11.38
N TYR A 61 -8.79 -7.18 -12.61
CA TYR A 61 -9.23 -6.36 -13.75
C TYR A 61 -10.21 -7.09 -14.67
N GLU A 62 -10.46 -8.39 -14.45
CA GLU A 62 -11.36 -9.20 -15.30
C GLU A 62 -12.79 -8.65 -15.29
N SER A 63 -13.28 -8.23 -14.11
CA SER A 63 -14.65 -7.73 -13.92
C SER A 63 -14.79 -6.21 -14.02
N ILE A 64 -13.74 -5.51 -14.45
CA ILE A 64 -13.77 -4.04 -14.58
C ILE A 64 -14.34 -3.66 -15.95
N ASP A 65 -15.37 -2.81 -15.95
CA ASP A 65 -15.96 -2.21 -17.15
C ASP A 65 -14.91 -1.56 -18.03
N GLU A 66 -15.12 -1.65 -19.34
CA GLU A 66 -14.18 -1.16 -20.36
C GLU A 66 -13.93 0.34 -20.24
N ASP A 67 -14.96 1.11 -19.87
CA ASP A 67 -14.91 2.56 -19.60
C ASP A 67 -13.92 2.91 -18.47
N ILE A 68 -13.87 2.09 -17.43
CA ILE A 68 -12.97 2.29 -16.29
C ILE A 68 -11.53 1.96 -16.71
N LYS A 69 -11.34 0.87 -17.48
CA LYS A 69 -10.01 0.53 -18.03
C LYS A 69 -9.48 1.65 -18.92
N GLU A 70 -10.34 2.23 -19.75
CA GLU A 70 -9.97 3.32 -20.63
C GLU A 70 -9.54 4.58 -19.87
N ARG A 71 -10.19 4.91 -18.75
CA ARG A 71 -9.85 6.07 -17.91
C ARG A 71 -8.41 6.03 -17.36
N TYR A 72 -7.87 4.82 -17.15
CA TYR A 72 -6.54 4.65 -16.55
C TYR A 72 -5.45 4.31 -17.57
N LYS A 73 -5.76 4.22 -18.88
CA LYS A 73 -4.83 3.80 -19.94
C LYS A 73 -3.51 4.59 -19.99
N ASP A 74 -3.57 5.87 -19.64
CA ASP A 74 -2.43 6.79 -19.70
C ASP A 74 -1.69 6.93 -18.36
N THR A 75 -2.09 6.18 -17.33
CA THR A 75 -1.40 6.21 -16.04
C THR A 75 -0.09 5.43 -16.08
N PRO A 76 0.93 5.87 -15.32
CA PRO A 76 2.21 5.17 -15.27
C PRO A 76 2.09 3.71 -14.78
N TYR A 77 1.01 3.39 -14.05
CA TYR A 77 0.76 2.05 -13.51
C TYR A 77 0.34 1.00 -14.56
N ILE A 78 -0.05 1.43 -15.77
CA ILE A 78 -0.43 0.52 -16.88
C ILE A 78 0.72 0.32 -17.88
N LYS A 79 1.73 1.21 -17.90
CA LYS A 79 2.74 1.26 -18.99
C LYS A 79 3.87 0.23 -18.92
N ASP A 80 4.08 -0.50 -17.82
CA ASP A 80 5.17 -1.47 -17.66
C ASP A 80 4.76 -2.94 -17.93
N ARG A 81 3.93 -3.20 -18.95
CA ARG A 81 3.55 -4.56 -19.37
C ARG A 81 3.83 -4.83 -20.85
N GLY A 82 5.01 -4.42 -21.31
CA GLY A 82 5.59 -4.78 -22.60
C GLY A 82 6.73 -5.78 -22.45
#